data_AF-A0A958FFW7-F1
#
_entry.id   AF-A0A958FFW7-F1
#
_cell.length_a   1.000
_cell.length_b   1.000
_cell.length_c   1.000
_cell.angle_alpha   90.00
_cell.angle_beta   90.00
_cell.angle_gamma   90.00
#
_symmetry.space_group_name_H-M   'P 1'
#
loop_
_entity.id
_entity.type
_entity.pdbx_description
1 polymer ?
#
loop_
_entity_poly.entity_id
_entity_poly.type
_entity_poly.pdbx_seq_one_letter_code
_entity_poly.pdbx_strand_id
1 'polypeptide(L)'
;MLVGTNPLPNYVSALMLTRSDSTIYLLHSAATRHIANSLENLLQRQKPDLQIKPYEIDESDIYSLVRKLEKLAENFHEDSGSVGLNYTGGTKPMAVHAYRTLERYADEFENGRVMFSYLDARKLAMRFDHNGSLFPLNQHINITLEEMANLHGYFLPRNEQPGFAYPELIREITLLHSTAGGYQAWKSWLNTQPFSTLPDPEILPELAGIGKVMDALCGGGATPSNFAGLLEFNTLESAWTWLNSLWMEVLVYQTLKQLAPEFHTTAYHAGIKPEPLRHLKIKAARNFELDAAIVIGYQLYGISCIVSEYAKGETKKHLFEAFVRARQLGGDEARIGLVCCVENPQAVTSEIERDWHTSGQIRVFGRPDLPNLANAMRKWFAGANR
;
A
#
# COMPACT_ATOMS: atom_id res chain seq x y z
N MET A 1 -5.36 21.11 -12.06
CA MET A 1 -5.51 20.25 -10.87
C MET A 1 -4.85 20.93 -9.68
N LEU A 2 -5.38 20.72 -8.47
CA LEU A 2 -4.80 21.27 -7.24
C LEU A 2 -3.85 20.25 -6.60
N VAL A 3 -2.61 20.65 -6.33
CA VAL A 3 -1.56 19.78 -5.79
C VAL A 3 -1.53 19.89 -4.26
N GLY A 4 -1.88 18.79 -3.59
CA GLY A 4 -1.80 18.65 -2.14
C GLY A 4 -0.52 17.93 -1.68
N THR A 5 -0.55 17.39 -0.46
CA THR A 5 0.53 16.57 0.12
C THR A 5 0.57 15.13 -0.41
N ASN A 6 -0.54 14.65 -0.97
CA ASN A 6 -0.64 13.34 -1.59
C ASN A 6 -0.67 13.49 -3.13
N PRO A 7 0.34 13.03 -3.87
CA PRO A 7 0.38 13.10 -5.34
C PRO A 7 -0.62 12.15 -6.01
N LEU A 8 -0.95 11.03 -5.36
CA LEU A 8 -1.64 9.91 -5.99
C LEU A 8 -3.00 10.29 -6.60
N PRO A 9 -3.86 11.10 -5.94
CA PRO A 9 -5.09 11.58 -6.55
C PRO A 9 -4.88 12.39 -7.83
N ASN A 10 -3.85 13.23 -7.89
CA ASN A 10 -3.55 14.02 -9.07
C ASN A 10 -3.05 13.14 -10.22
N TYR A 11 -2.18 12.18 -9.93
CA TYR A 11 -1.68 11.23 -10.93
C TYR A 11 -2.81 10.42 -11.56
N VAL A 12 -3.64 9.80 -10.73
CA VAL A 12 -4.84 9.04 -11.13
C VAL A 12 -5.78 9.90 -11.98
N SER A 13 -6.04 11.14 -11.53
CA SER A 13 -6.93 12.04 -12.25
C SER A 13 -6.39 12.43 -13.61
N ALA A 14 -5.08 12.70 -13.71
CA ALA A 14 -4.43 13.00 -14.98
C ALA A 14 -4.50 11.81 -15.95
N LEU A 15 -4.25 10.59 -15.49
CA LEU A 15 -4.34 9.40 -16.36
C LEU A 15 -5.74 9.22 -16.95
N MET A 16 -6.79 9.49 -16.17
CA MET A 16 -8.18 9.28 -16.58
C MET A 16 -8.80 10.41 -17.40
N LEU A 17 -8.52 11.65 -17.03
CA LEU A 17 -9.24 12.81 -17.56
C LEU A 17 -8.59 13.40 -18.82
N THR A 18 -7.35 13.02 -19.14
CA THR A 18 -6.60 13.66 -20.23
C THR A 18 -6.54 12.85 -21.50
N ARG A 19 -6.70 13.57 -22.62
CA ARG A 19 -6.35 13.14 -23.98
C ARG A 19 -4.89 13.48 -24.26
N SER A 20 -4.31 12.95 -25.34
CA SER A 20 -2.89 13.13 -25.69
C SER A 20 -2.51 14.61 -25.90
N ASP A 21 -3.42 15.45 -26.36
CA ASP A 21 -3.25 16.89 -26.62
C ASP A 21 -3.60 17.79 -25.44
N SER A 22 -3.94 17.22 -24.28
CA SER A 22 -4.37 17.98 -23.12
C SER A 22 -3.24 18.78 -22.47
N THR A 23 -3.57 19.97 -21.97
CA THR A 23 -2.70 20.75 -21.09
C THR A 23 -3.12 20.56 -19.63
N ILE A 24 -2.18 20.14 -18.78
CA ILE A 24 -2.36 20.00 -17.34
C ILE A 24 -1.68 21.15 -16.62
N TYR A 25 -2.48 22.00 -15.96
CA TYR A 25 -1.98 22.95 -14.99
C TYR A 25 -1.89 22.29 -13.60
N LEU A 26 -0.68 22.23 -13.04
CA LEU A 26 -0.43 21.73 -11.68
C LEU A 26 -0.32 22.92 -10.72
N LEU A 27 -1.43 23.27 -10.06
CA LEU A 27 -1.45 24.38 -9.12
C LEU A 27 -0.88 23.93 -7.78
N HIS A 28 0.31 24.40 -7.43
CA HIS A 28 1.05 23.97 -6.24
C HIS A 28 1.51 25.16 -5.40
N SER A 29 1.72 24.96 -4.10
CA SER A 29 2.39 25.94 -3.27
C SER A 29 3.90 25.74 -3.30
N ALA A 30 4.67 26.65 -2.68
CA ALA A 30 6.10 26.44 -2.48
C ALA A 30 6.39 25.14 -1.71
N ALA A 31 5.52 24.77 -0.76
CA ALA A 31 5.64 23.55 0.03
C ALA A 31 5.40 22.28 -0.81
N THR A 32 4.47 22.31 -1.77
CA THR A 32 4.12 21.16 -2.62
C THR A 32 4.84 21.15 -3.97
N ARG A 33 5.81 22.04 -4.22
CA ARG A 33 6.59 22.10 -5.47
C ARG A 33 7.27 20.77 -5.82
N HIS A 34 7.87 20.10 -4.83
CA HIS A 34 8.51 18.80 -5.05
C HIS A 34 7.52 17.72 -5.52
N ILE A 35 6.28 17.77 -5.06
CA ILE A 35 5.19 16.86 -5.47
C ILE A 35 4.77 17.17 -6.91
N ALA A 36 4.65 18.45 -7.27
CA ALA A 36 4.37 18.86 -8.64
C ALA A 36 5.45 18.37 -9.62
N ASN A 37 6.72 18.45 -9.24
CA ASN A 37 7.83 17.94 -10.04
C ASN A 37 7.78 16.40 -10.18
N SER A 38 7.47 15.67 -9.11
CA SER A 38 7.30 14.20 -9.19
C SER A 38 6.15 13.81 -10.12
N LEU A 39 5.02 14.54 -10.05
CA LEU A 39 3.87 14.35 -10.93
C LEU A 39 4.23 14.61 -12.39
N GLU A 40 4.87 15.74 -12.68
CA GLU A 40 5.32 16.11 -14.02
C GLU A 40 6.22 15.03 -14.62
N ASN A 41 7.28 14.65 -13.89
CA ASN A 41 8.22 13.63 -14.35
C ASN A 41 7.54 12.29 -14.67
N LEU A 42 6.62 11.83 -13.82
CA LEU A 42 5.98 10.54 -14.03
C LEU A 42 4.91 10.58 -15.13
N LEU A 43 4.09 11.63 -15.16
CA LEU A 43 3.07 11.80 -16.20
C LEU A 43 3.71 11.96 -17.58
N GLN A 44 4.84 12.66 -17.68
CA GLN A 44 5.52 12.84 -18.97
C GLN A 44 6.20 11.57 -19.46
N ARG A 45 6.61 10.66 -18.55
CA ARG A 45 7.05 9.30 -18.93
C ARG A 45 5.89 8.46 -19.46
N GLN A 46 4.71 8.56 -18.84
CA GLN A 46 3.55 7.75 -19.21
C GLN A 46 2.76 8.27 -20.42
N LYS A 47 2.67 9.59 -20.56
CA LYS A 47 1.96 10.27 -21.65
C LYS A 47 2.83 11.44 -22.16
N PRO A 48 3.82 11.15 -23.04
CA PRO A 48 4.81 12.12 -23.49
C PRO A 48 4.24 13.35 -24.20
N ASP A 49 3.07 13.20 -24.83
CA ASP A 49 2.41 14.26 -25.60
C ASP A 49 1.69 15.29 -24.71
N LEU A 50 1.48 14.99 -23.42
CA LEU A 50 0.84 15.92 -22.50
C LEU A 50 1.70 17.16 -22.27
N GLN A 51 1.05 18.33 -22.32
CA GLN A 51 1.68 19.57 -21.86
C GLN A 51 1.44 19.73 -20.36
N ILE A 52 2.49 19.59 -19.57
CA ILE A 52 2.41 19.77 -18.12
C ILE A 52 2.98 21.15 -17.76
N LYS A 53 2.21 21.93 -17.01
CA LYS A 53 2.56 23.31 -16.63
C LYS A 53 2.47 23.45 -15.11
N PRO A 54 3.59 23.29 -14.38
CA PRO A 54 3.67 23.65 -12.96
C PRO A 54 3.36 25.14 -12.78
N TYR A 55 2.47 25.45 -11.84
CA TYR A 55 1.99 26.81 -11.64
C TYR A 55 1.90 27.13 -10.15
N GLU A 56 2.87 27.89 -9.66
CA GLU A 56 2.98 28.21 -8.24
C GLU A 56 1.93 29.23 -7.79
N ILE A 57 1.28 28.93 -6.68
CA ILE A 57 0.29 29.77 -6.00
C ILE A 57 0.69 29.97 -4.54
N ASP A 58 0.28 31.11 -3.97
CA ASP A 58 0.43 31.34 -2.54
C ASP A 58 -0.78 30.72 -1.82
N GLU A 59 -0.54 29.72 -0.97
CA GLU A 59 -1.60 29.06 -0.20
C GLU A 59 -2.18 29.94 0.92
N SER A 60 -1.46 31.00 1.31
CA SER A 60 -1.85 31.94 2.35
C SER A 60 -2.55 33.21 1.81
N ASP A 61 -2.41 33.50 0.51
CA ASP A 61 -3.08 34.61 -0.17
C ASP A 61 -4.11 34.11 -1.20
N ILE A 62 -5.34 33.94 -0.72
CA ILE A 62 -6.51 33.55 -1.52
C ILE A 62 -6.77 34.55 -2.66
N TYR A 63 -6.52 35.84 -2.48
CA TYR A 63 -6.74 36.84 -3.53
C TYR A 63 -5.73 36.67 -4.66
N SER A 64 -4.48 36.34 -4.34
CA SER A 64 -3.47 35.98 -5.34
C SER A 64 -3.86 34.73 -6.13
N LEU A 65 -4.38 33.70 -5.45
CA LEU A 65 -4.91 32.50 -6.11
C LEU A 65 -6.03 32.83 -7.11
N VAL A 66 -7.05 33.57 -6.67
CA VAL A 66 -8.20 33.93 -7.51
C VAL A 66 -7.75 34.74 -8.73
N ARG A 67 -6.95 35.80 -8.54
CA ARG A 67 -6.42 36.60 -9.67
C ARG A 67 -5.60 35.77 -10.66
N LYS A 68 -4.81 34.83 -10.15
CA LYS A 68 -4.01 33.93 -10.98
C LYS A 68 -4.89 32.95 -11.78
N LEU A 69 -5.96 32.44 -11.17
CA LEU A 69 -6.93 31.58 -11.83
C LEU A 69 -7.75 32.33 -12.87
N GLU A 70 -8.17 33.56 -12.57
CA GLU A 70 -8.87 34.46 -13.50
C GLU A 70 -8.01 34.70 -14.75
N LYS A 71 -6.73 35.05 -14.56
CA LYS A 71 -5.77 35.16 -15.68
C LYS A 71 -5.57 33.86 -16.46
N LEU A 72 -5.61 32.71 -15.80
CA LEU A 72 -5.54 31.42 -16.51
C LEU A 72 -6.82 31.18 -17.31
N ALA A 73 -7.98 31.49 -16.73
CA ALA A 73 -9.29 31.35 -17.37
C ALA A 73 -9.44 32.27 -18.59
N GLU A 74 -8.91 33.50 -18.54
CA GLU A 74 -8.87 34.43 -19.67
C GLU A 74 -8.12 33.87 -20.90
N ASN A 75 -7.18 32.94 -20.69
CA ASN A 75 -6.43 32.28 -21.77
C ASN A 75 -7.13 31.02 -22.32
N PHE A 76 -8.28 30.63 -21.76
CA PHE A 76 -9.06 29.53 -22.29
C PHE A 76 -9.96 30.08 -23.42
N HIS A 77 -9.56 29.81 -24.66
CA HIS A 77 -10.28 30.23 -25.87
C HIS A 77 -11.24 29.13 -26.37
N GLU A 78 -12.11 29.44 -27.32
CA GLU A 78 -13.04 28.46 -27.94
C GLU A 78 -12.31 27.20 -28.46
N ASP A 79 -11.09 27.36 -28.98
CA ASP A 79 -10.23 26.26 -29.44
C ASP A 79 -9.71 25.34 -28.32
N SER A 80 -9.88 25.73 -27.04
CA SER A 80 -9.40 24.97 -25.87
C SER A 80 -10.28 23.76 -25.53
N GLY A 81 -11.44 23.60 -26.19
CA GLY A 81 -12.35 22.49 -25.96
C GLY A 81 -12.99 22.53 -24.56
N SER A 82 -12.80 21.48 -23.75
CA SER A 82 -13.37 21.37 -22.40
C SER A 82 -12.35 21.68 -21.31
N VAL A 83 -12.76 22.43 -20.28
CA VAL A 83 -11.92 22.76 -19.12
C VAL A 83 -12.31 21.87 -17.94
N GLY A 84 -11.34 21.19 -17.33
CA GLY A 84 -11.57 20.31 -16.19
C GLY A 84 -10.89 20.79 -14.91
N LEU A 85 -11.64 20.84 -13.79
CA LEU A 85 -11.08 20.97 -12.45
C LEU A 85 -11.25 19.66 -11.68
N ASN A 86 -10.13 18.98 -11.43
CA ASN A 86 -10.06 17.99 -10.35
C ASN A 86 -9.60 18.67 -9.06
N TYR A 87 -10.46 18.66 -8.05
CA TYR A 87 -10.27 19.36 -6.78
C TYR A 87 -10.07 18.41 -5.59
N THR A 88 -9.64 17.16 -5.84
CA THR A 88 -9.33 16.21 -4.76
C THR A 88 -8.15 16.68 -3.90
N GLY A 89 -7.13 17.27 -4.54
CA GLY A 89 -5.93 17.76 -3.87
C GLY A 89 -6.03 19.24 -3.46
N GLY A 90 -4.90 19.78 -2.98
CA GLY A 90 -4.84 21.14 -2.44
C GLY A 90 -5.48 21.28 -1.06
N THR A 91 -5.44 22.49 -0.52
CA THR A 91 -6.13 22.82 0.73
C THR A 91 -7.64 23.03 0.47
N LYS A 92 -8.47 22.90 1.50
CA LYS A 92 -9.92 23.18 1.37
C LYS A 92 -10.21 24.59 0.81
N PRO A 93 -9.53 25.66 1.28
CA PRO A 93 -9.68 26.98 0.65
C PRO A 93 -9.32 26.99 -0.83
N MET A 94 -8.22 26.35 -1.24
CA MET A 94 -7.85 26.25 -2.66
C MET A 94 -8.95 25.60 -3.50
N ALA A 95 -9.51 24.48 -3.02
CA ALA A 95 -10.60 23.77 -3.70
C ALA A 95 -11.83 24.66 -3.89
N VAL A 96 -12.30 25.30 -2.81
CA VAL A 96 -13.48 26.18 -2.86
C VAL A 96 -13.27 27.36 -3.81
N HIS A 97 -12.13 28.05 -3.71
CA HIS A 97 -11.89 29.24 -4.53
C HIS A 97 -11.60 28.90 -6.00
N ALA A 98 -10.95 27.77 -6.28
CA ALA A 98 -10.76 27.29 -7.65
C ALA A 98 -12.10 26.91 -8.29
N TYR A 99 -12.93 26.16 -7.55
CA TYR A 99 -14.26 25.78 -8.00
C TYR A 99 -15.10 27.01 -8.33
N ARG A 100 -15.27 27.92 -7.35
CA ARG A 100 -16.10 29.13 -7.54
C ARG A 100 -15.56 30.08 -8.61
N THR A 101 -14.26 30.09 -8.84
CA THR A 101 -13.69 30.90 -9.93
C THR A 101 -14.11 30.30 -11.26
N LEU A 102 -13.79 29.04 -11.53
CA LEU A 102 -14.13 28.42 -12.81
C LEU A 102 -15.64 28.27 -13.03
N GLU A 103 -16.44 28.15 -11.97
CA GLU A 103 -17.91 28.14 -12.05
C GLU A 103 -18.45 29.47 -12.58
N ARG A 104 -17.88 30.61 -12.15
CA ARG A 104 -18.27 31.94 -12.69
C ARG A 104 -17.96 32.09 -14.17
N TYR A 105 -16.85 31.51 -14.62
CA TYR A 105 -16.47 31.52 -16.03
C TYR A 105 -17.22 30.48 -16.86
N ALA A 106 -17.89 29.50 -16.25
CA ALA A 106 -18.65 28.47 -16.95
C ALA A 106 -19.75 29.06 -17.85
N ASP A 107 -20.34 30.19 -17.44
CA ASP A 107 -21.35 30.91 -18.22
C ASP A 107 -20.76 31.70 -19.42
N GLU A 108 -19.45 31.96 -19.41
CA GLU A 108 -18.74 32.69 -20.47
C GLU A 108 -18.22 31.77 -21.58
N PHE A 109 -18.18 30.45 -21.35
CA PHE A 109 -17.78 29.47 -22.35
C PHE A 109 -18.98 29.04 -23.22
N GLU A 110 -19.27 29.80 -24.29
CA GLU A 110 -20.39 29.49 -25.22
C GLU A 110 -20.34 28.06 -25.81
N ASN A 111 -19.15 27.45 -25.93
CA ASN A 111 -18.93 26.10 -26.47
C ASN A 111 -18.16 25.13 -25.53
N GLY A 112 -17.63 25.61 -24.41
CA GLY A 112 -16.71 24.86 -23.54
C GLY A 112 -17.36 24.39 -22.25
N ARG A 113 -17.57 23.08 -22.08
CA ARG A 113 -18.09 22.55 -20.80
C ARG A 113 -16.99 22.59 -19.74
N VAL A 114 -17.18 23.40 -18.71
CA VAL A 114 -16.39 23.30 -17.47
C VAL A 114 -16.86 22.06 -16.70
N MET A 115 -15.94 21.15 -16.40
CA MET A 115 -16.21 19.91 -15.71
C MET A 115 -15.51 19.88 -14.35
N PHE A 116 -16.29 19.62 -13.31
CA PHE A 116 -15.79 19.50 -11.94
C PHE A 116 -15.78 18.03 -11.53
N SER A 117 -14.66 17.59 -10.95
CA SER A 117 -14.48 16.21 -10.50
C SER A 117 -13.65 16.10 -9.23
N TYR A 118 -13.84 14.99 -8.53
CA TYR A 118 -13.00 14.59 -7.41
C TYR A 118 -12.91 13.07 -7.31
N LEU A 119 -11.88 12.56 -6.64
CA LEU A 119 -11.74 11.14 -6.36
C LEU A 119 -12.42 10.79 -5.04
N ASP A 120 -13.31 9.81 -5.09
CA ASP A 120 -13.92 9.17 -3.94
C ASP A 120 -13.11 7.91 -3.61
N ALA A 121 -12.14 8.07 -2.71
CA ALA A 121 -11.24 6.99 -2.33
C ALA A 121 -11.91 5.84 -1.57
N ARG A 122 -13.09 6.08 -0.98
CA ARG A 122 -13.88 5.02 -0.35
C ARG A 122 -14.52 4.10 -1.37
N LYS A 123 -14.83 4.63 -2.56
CA LYS A 123 -15.44 3.86 -3.66
C LYS A 123 -14.45 3.51 -4.77
N LEU A 124 -13.19 3.93 -4.63
CA LEU A 124 -12.15 3.85 -5.66
C LEU A 124 -12.69 4.31 -7.02
N ALA A 125 -13.30 5.49 -7.03
CA ALA A 125 -14.02 6.00 -8.18
C ALA A 125 -13.83 7.51 -8.36
N MET A 126 -13.95 7.97 -9.59
CA MET A 126 -14.02 9.39 -9.92
C MET A 126 -15.48 9.85 -9.93
N ARG A 127 -15.76 11.00 -9.31
CA ARG A 127 -17.08 11.63 -9.29
C ARG A 127 -17.08 12.90 -10.11
N PHE A 128 -18.20 13.14 -10.79
CA PHE A 128 -18.46 14.38 -11.53
C PHE A 128 -19.66 15.10 -10.94
N ASP A 129 -19.50 16.38 -10.62
CA ASP A 129 -20.51 17.11 -9.85
C ASP A 129 -21.76 17.41 -10.67
N HIS A 130 -21.59 17.66 -11.97
CA HIS A 130 -22.67 18.16 -12.82
C HIS A 130 -23.86 17.20 -12.93
N ASN A 131 -23.62 15.88 -12.81
CA ASN A 131 -24.63 14.83 -12.93
C ASN A 131 -24.56 13.80 -11.79
N GLY A 132 -23.64 13.97 -10.84
CA GLY A 132 -23.38 13.00 -9.78
C GLY A 132 -22.86 11.65 -10.29
N SER A 133 -22.39 11.56 -11.54
CA SER A 133 -21.91 10.31 -12.12
C SER A 133 -20.68 9.80 -11.38
N LEU A 134 -20.59 8.47 -11.30
CA LEU A 134 -19.53 7.75 -10.63
C LEU A 134 -18.84 6.85 -11.65
N PHE A 135 -17.54 7.04 -11.85
CA PHE A 135 -16.71 6.24 -12.74
C PHE A 135 -15.74 5.38 -11.92
N PRO A 136 -15.94 4.05 -11.83
CA PRO A 136 -15.03 3.15 -11.10
C PRO A 136 -13.61 3.19 -11.68
N LEU A 137 -12.58 3.06 -10.83
CA LEU A 137 -11.18 3.14 -11.27
C LEU A 137 -10.41 1.81 -11.14
N ASN A 138 -10.92 0.88 -10.35
CA ASN A 138 -10.30 -0.42 -10.05
C ASN A 138 -10.01 -1.29 -11.28
N GLN A 139 -10.65 -1.05 -12.43
CA GLN A 139 -10.43 -1.80 -13.67
C GLN A 139 -9.73 -0.98 -14.77
N HIS A 140 -9.52 0.32 -14.55
CA HIS A 140 -9.07 1.25 -15.58
C HIS A 140 -7.66 1.78 -15.33
N ILE A 141 -7.12 1.60 -14.13
CA ILE A 141 -5.78 2.06 -13.77
C ILE A 141 -5.07 0.95 -13.02
N ASN A 142 -3.86 0.64 -13.48
CA ASN A 142 -2.90 -0.19 -12.78
C ASN A 142 -1.66 0.64 -12.51
N ILE A 143 -1.38 0.91 -11.23
CA ILE A 143 -0.16 1.59 -10.79
C ILE A 143 0.80 0.53 -10.25
N THR A 144 2.03 0.55 -10.77
CA THR A 144 3.10 -0.31 -10.25
C THR A 144 3.61 0.17 -8.90
N LEU A 145 4.20 -0.72 -8.10
CA LEU A 145 4.86 -0.33 -6.84
C LEU A 145 5.99 0.68 -7.08
N GLU A 146 6.69 0.59 -8.21
CA GLU A 146 7.75 1.53 -8.59
C GLU A 146 7.21 2.93 -8.88
N GLU A 147 6.13 3.05 -9.67
CA GLU A 147 5.46 4.33 -9.92
C GLU A 147 4.95 4.96 -8.64
N MET A 148 4.33 4.15 -7.78
CA MET A 148 3.85 4.58 -6.48
C MET A 148 4.98 5.08 -5.58
N ALA A 149 6.10 4.37 -5.53
CA ALA A 149 7.31 4.80 -4.82
C ALA A 149 7.83 6.13 -5.37
N ASN A 150 7.99 6.24 -6.70
CA ASN A 150 8.52 7.45 -7.34
C ASN A 150 7.63 8.67 -7.08
N LEU A 151 6.31 8.53 -7.14
CA LEU A 151 5.37 9.60 -6.79
C LEU A 151 5.63 10.15 -5.38
N HIS A 152 5.89 9.26 -4.43
CA HIS A 152 6.14 9.61 -3.02
C HIS A 152 7.62 9.91 -2.71
N GLY A 153 8.47 10.03 -3.74
CA GLY A 153 9.86 10.44 -3.59
C GLY A 153 10.82 9.31 -3.21
N TYR A 154 10.46 8.06 -3.53
CA TYR A 154 11.29 6.88 -3.30
C TYR A 154 11.64 6.19 -4.61
N PHE A 155 12.86 5.66 -4.67
CA PHE A 155 13.25 4.62 -5.61
C PHE A 155 12.92 3.27 -4.98
N LEU A 156 12.40 2.34 -5.78
CA LEU A 156 12.20 0.96 -5.34
C LEU A 156 13.24 0.08 -6.03
N PRO A 157 14.26 -0.40 -5.30
CA PRO A 157 15.21 -1.38 -5.85
C PRO A 157 14.47 -2.62 -6.35
N ARG A 158 15.08 -3.30 -7.32
CA ARG A 158 14.56 -4.58 -7.79
C ARG A 158 14.70 -5.59 -6.66
N ASN A 159 13.59 -5.90 -6.01
CA ASN A 159 13.59 -6.87 -4.93
C ASN A 159 13.67 -8.29 -5.50
N GLU A 160 14.50 -9.11 -4.87
CA GLU A 160 14.49 -10.55 -5.08
C GLU A 160 13.21 -11.11 -4.46
N GLN A 161 12.61 -12.13 -5.09
CA GLN A 161 11.46 -12.79 -4.47
C GLN A 161 11.87 -13.34 -3.09
N PRO A 162 10.98 -13.32 -2.09
CA PRO A 162 11.27 -13.96 -0.81
C PRO A 162 11.73 -15.39 -1.07
N GLY A 163 12.96 -15.70 -0.67
CA GLY A 163 13.51 -17.04 -0.78
C GLY A 163 12.66 -18.06 -0.02
N PHE A 164 12.77 -19.32 -0.42
CA PHE A 164 12.19 -20.51 0.23
C PHE A 164 10.67 -20.67 0.10
N ALA A 165 10.27 -21.29 -1.01
CA ALA A 165 8.92 -21.82 -1.16
C ALA A 165 8.93 -23.31 -0.80
N TYR A 166 8.73 -23.63 0.47
CA TYR A 166 8.32 -24.98 0.93
C TYR A 166 6.85 -24.93 1.34
N PRO A 167 5.90 -25.03 0.39
CA PRO A 167 4.47 -24.80 0.68
C PRO A 167 3.94 -25.75 1.75
N GLU A 168 4.44 -26.99 1.80
CA GLU A 168 4.06 -27.98 2.81
C GLU A 168 4.51 -27.54 4.21
N LEU A 169 5.74 -27.05 4.34
CA LEU A 169 6.28 -26.55 5.61
C LEU A 169 5.53 -25.29 6.07
N ILE A 170 5.31 -24.32 5.18
CA ILE A 170 4.55 -23.11 5.50
C ILE A 170 3.13 -23.47 5.92
N ARG A 171 2.48 -24.40 5.23
CA ARG A 171 1.14 -24.88 5.58
C ARG A 171 1.11 -25.50 6.98
N GLU A 172 2.04 -26.40 7.30
CA GLU A 172 2.08 -27.03 8.63
C GLU A 172 2.42 -26.02 9.74
N ILE A 173 3.34 -25.08 9.50
CA ILE A 173 3.62 -24.00 10.46
C ILE A 173 2.36 -23.15 10.68
N THR A 174 1.61 -22.85 9.61
CA THR A 174 0.34 -22.10 9.68
C THR A 174 -0.72 -22.85 10.50
N LEU A 175 -0.88 -24.15 10.28
CA LEU A 175 -1.80 -25.00 11.03
C LEU A 175 -1.41 -25.09 12.51
N LEU A 176 -0.12 -25.27 12.80
CA LEU A 176 0.38 -25.28 14.17
C LEU A 176 0.06 -23.96 14.89
N HIS A 177 0.29 -22.84 14.21
CA HIS A 177 0.01 -21.50 14.72
C HIS A 177 -1.48 -21.17 14.76
N SER A 178 -2.37 -22.04 14.28
CA SER A 178 -3.83 -21.86 14.45
C SER A 178 -4.31 -22.24 15.86
N THR A 179 -3.44 -22.71 16.74
CA THR A 179 -3.76 -23.06 18.13
C THR A 179 -2.76 -22.45 19.12
N ALA A 180 -3.23 -22.04 20.30
CA ALA A 180 -2.35 -21.51 21.34
C ALA A 180 -1.29 -22.54 21.77
N GLY A 181 -1.67 -23.82 21.93
CA GLY A 181 -0.76 -24.91 22.27
C GLY A 181 0.35 -25.08 21.22
N GLY A 182 0.00 -25.10 19.93
CA GLY A 182 0.98 -25.23 18.86
C GLY A 182 1.96 -24.05 18.79
N TYR A 183 1.47 -22.81 18.97
CA TYR A 183 2.34 -21.64 19.09
C TYR A 183 3.32 -21.76 20.27
N GLN A 184 2.83 -22.16 21.45
CA GLN A 184 3.67 -22.31 22.63
C GLN A 184 4.71 -23.42 22.47
N ALA A 185 4.33 -24.56 21.88
CA ALA A 185 5.26 -25.64 21.55
C ALA A 185 6.34 -25.19 20.57
N TRP A 186 5.97 -24.44 19.51
CA TRP A 186 6.91 -23.86 18.55
C TRP A 186 7.92 -22.93 19.22
N LYS A 187 7.44 -21.98 20.03
CA LYS A 187 8.30 -21.05 20.77
C LYS A 187 9.18 -21.77 21.78
N SER A 188 8.68 -22.80 22.45
CA SER A 188 9.46 -23.65 23.37
C SER A 188 10.64 -24.30 22.65
N TRP A 189 10.38 -24.92 21.50
CA TRP A 189 11.43 -25.53 20.67
C TRP A 189 12.47 -24.50 20.19
N LEU A 190 12.03 -23.36 19.64
CA LEU A 190 12.93 -22.31 19.15
C LEU A 190 13.76 -21.64 20.26
N ASN A 191 13.31 -21.70 21.52
CA ASN A 191 14.02 -21.12 22.65
C ASN A 191 14.93 -22.12 23.37
N THR A 192 15.06 -23.35 22.87
CA THR A 192 16.06 -24.31 23.36
C THR A 192 17.46 -23.73 23.20
N GLN A 193 18.32 -23.92 24.22
CA GLN A 193 19.68 -23.38 24.22
C GLN A 193 20.71 -24.50 24.38
N PRO A 194 21.58 -24.74 23.38
CA PRO A 194 21.63 -24.08 22.07
C PRO A 194 20.52 -24.59 21.12
N PHE A 195 19.99 -23.70 20.27
CA PHE A 195 19.03 -24.10 19.21
C PHE A 195 19.76 -24.89 18.12
N SER A 196 19.77 -26.22 18.27
CA SER A 196 20.64 -27.11 17.50
C SER A 196 20.00 -28.45 17.13
N THR A 197 18.82 -28.76 17.66
CA THR A 197 18.10 -30.01 17.41
C THR A 197 16.77 -29.78 16.72
N LEU A 198 16.37 -30.75 15.89
CA LEU A 198 15.03 -30.82 15.33
C LEU A 198 14.00 -31.10 16.45
N PRO A 199 12.71 -30.77 16.25
CA PRO A 199 11.70 -30.99 17.27
C PRO A 199 11.49 -32.48 17.53
N ASP A 200 11.37 -32.85 18.80
CA ASP A 200 11.12 -34.23 19.25
C ASP A 200 9.62 -34.40 19.57
N PRO A 201 8.87 -35.23 18.80
CA PRO A 201 7.46 -35.48 19.05
C PRO A 201 7.14 -36.16 20.39
N GLU A 202 8.11 -36.83 21.03
CA GLU A 202 7.91 -37.42 22.36
C GLU A 202 7.90 -36.35 23.45
N ILE A 203 8.63 -35.25 23.24
CA ILE A 203 8.73 -34.11 24.17
C ILE A 203 7.67 -33.05 23.86
N LEU A 204 7.45 -32.77 22.58
CA LEU A 204 6.52 -31.76 22.06
C LEU A 204 5.58 -32.39 21.02
N PRO A 205 4.54 -33.13 21.46
CA PRO A 205 3.62 -33.83 20.56
C PRO A 205 2.93 -32.93 19.53
N GLU A 206 2.71 -31.66 19.86
CA GLU A 206 2.14 -30.66 18.95
C GLU A 206 3.01 -30.46 17.70
N LEU A 207 4.33 -30.70 17.79
CA LEU A 207 5.26 -30.56 16.68
C LEU A 207 5.39 -31.83 15.82
N ALA A 208 4.63 -32.89 16.09
CA ALA A 208 4.70 -34.13 15.33
C ALA A 208 4.43 -33.94 13.82
N GLY A 209 3.50 -33.05 13.47
CA GLY A 209 3.20 -32.72 12.06
C GLY A 209 4.38 -32.03 11.36
N ILE A 210 4.99 -31.07 12.04
CA ILE A 210 6.21 -30.38 11.59
C ILE A 210 7.34 -31.39 11.38
N GLY A 211 7.61 -32.24 12.37
CA GLY A 211 8.67 -33.24 12.29
C GLY A 211 8.53 -34.15 11.07
N LYS A 212 7.30 -34.62 10.79
CA LYS A 212 7.01 -35.43 9.58
C LYS A 212 7.29 -34.68 8.29
N VAL A 213 6.94 -33.40 8.21
CA VAL A 213 7.20 -32.59 7.01
C VAL A 213 8.69 -32.30 6.85
N MET A 214 9.40 -31.98 7.93
CA MET A 214 10.86 -31.82 7.90
C MET A 214 11.54 -33.09 7.39
N ASP A 215 11.13 -34.24 7.92
CA ASP A 215 11.66 -35.55 7.51
C ASP A 215 11.40 -35.86 6.04
N ALA A 216 10.15 -35.68 5.58
CA ALA A 216 9.78 -35.87 4.19
C ALA A 216 10.56 -34.97 3.23
N LEU A 217 10.72 -33.67 3.57
CA LEU A 217 11.50 -32.73 2.76
C LEU A 217 12.99 -33.09 2.70
N CYS A 218 13.50 -33.77 3.74
CA CYS A 218 14.88 -34.27 3.79
C CYS A 218 15.03 -35.73 3.30
N GLY A 219 14.00 -36.32 2.68
CA GLY A 219 14.06 -37.67 2.11
C GLY A 219 13.97 -38.83 3.11
N GLY A 220 13.36 -38.62 4.29
CA GLY A 220 13.14 -39.66 5.31
C GLY A 220 14.28 -39.83 6.32
N GLY A 221 15.16 -38.84 6.44
CA GLY A 221 16.27 -38.82 7.39
C GLY A 221 16.66 -37.40 7.76
N ALA A 222 15.71 -36.60 8.24
CA ALA A 222 16.01 -35.23 8.64
C ALA A 222 17.03 -35.18 9.78
N THR A 223 18.00 -34.28 9.61
CA THR A 223 19.02 -33.91 10.59
C THR A 223 19.07 -32.39 10.68
N PRO A 224 19.60 -31.81 11.77
CA PRO A 224 19.74 -30.36 11.86
C PRO A 224 20.53 -29.75 10.69
N SER A 225 21.54 -30.46 10.18
CA SER A 225 22.39 -29.97 9.09
C SER A 225 21.70 -30.03 7.73
N ASN A 226 21.07 -31.14 7.35
CA ASN A 226 20.40 -31.22 6.04
C ASN A 226 19.14 -30.36 5.97
N PHE A 227 18.40 -30.20 7.08
CA PHE A 227 17.24 -29.32 7.12
C PHE A 227 17.65 -27.85 7.07
N ALA A 228 18.74 -27.46 7.74
CA ALA A 228 19.32 -26.13 7.56
C ALA A 228 19.74 -25.89 6.10
N GLY A 229 20.44 -26.86 5.50
CA GLY A 229 20.87 -26.78 4.09
C GLY A 229 19.69 -26.71 3.12
N LEU A 230 18.58 -27.39 3.41
CA LEU A 230 17.32 -27.26 2.67
C LEU A 230 16.80 -25.82 2.69
N LEU A 231 16.91 -25.13 3.83
CA LEU A 231 16.57 -23.72 3.96
C LEU A 231 17.71 -22.78 3.50
N GLU A 232 18.72 -23.29 2.78
CA GLU A 232 19.96 -22.59 2.37
C GLU A 232 20.71 -21.90 3.53
N PHE A 233 20.65 -22.49 4.73
CA PHE A 233 21.42 -22.08 5.88
C PHE A 233 22.54 -23.09 6.19
N ASN A 234 23.66 -22.61 6.71
CA ASN A 234 24.79 -23.49 7.06
C ASN A 234 24.51 -24.34 8.31
N THR A 235 23.72 -23.80 9.24
CA THR A 235 23.36 -24.46 10.50
C THR A 235 21.91 -24.17 10.87
N LEU A 236 21.32 -25.05 11.69
CA LEU A 236 19.97 -24.82 12.19
C LEU A 236 19.88 -23.52 12.99
N GLU A 237 20.92 -23.20 13.76
CA GLU A 237 21.05 -21.93 14.48
C GLU A 237 20.94 -20.72 13.55
N SER A 238 21.61 -20.74 12.39
CA SER A 238 21.51 -19.65 11.41
C SER A 238 20.13 -19.54 10.74
N ALA A 239 19.33 -20.61 10.75
CA ALA A 239 17.94 -20.60 10.26
C ALA A 239 16.93 -20.06 11.30
N TRP A 240 17.35 -19.76 12.53
CA TRP A 240 16.47 -19.36 13.62
C TRP A 240 15.58 -18.17 13.26
N THR A 241 16.13 -17.13 12.65
CA THR A 241 15.36 -15.93 12.27
C THR A 241 14.24 -16.28 11.28
N TRP A 242 14.51 -17.19 10.35
CA TRP A 242 13.51 -17.61 9.37
C TRP A 242 12.37 -18.38 10.04
N LEU A 243 12.71 -19.35 10.90
CA LEU A 243 11.74 -20.16 11.64
C LEU A 243 10.97 -19.35 12.69
N ASN A 244 11.60 -18.32 13.25
CA ASN A 244 10.99 -17.49 14.28
C ASN A 244 10.02 -16.45 13.70
N SER A 245 10.29 -15.89 12.52
CA SER A 245 9.44 -14.81 11.98
C SER A 245 9.22 -14.78 10.47
N LEU A 246 10.25 -15.02 9.64
CA LEU A 246 10.16 -14.73 8.19
C LEU A 246 9.20 -15.66 7.41
N TRP A 247 8.94 -16.87 7.92
CA TRP A 247 7.97 -17.78 7.30
C TRP A 247 6.58 -17.14 7.12
N MET A 248 6.20 -16.20 7.99
CA MET A 248 4.90 -15.52 7.90
C MET A 248 4.86 -14.53 6.73
N GLU A 249 5.98 -13.88 6.40
CA GLU A 249 6.08 -13.04 5.20
C GLU A 249 5.98 -13.88 3.93
N VAL A 250 6.57 -15.09 3.93
CA VAL A 250 6.43 -16.06 2.83
C VAL A 250 4.96 -16.48 2.68
N LEU A 251 4.26 -16.78 3.77
CA LEU A 251 2.82 -17.08 3.76
C LEU A 251 2.02 -15.92 3.14
N VAL A 252 2.30 -14.68 3.54
CA VAL A 252 1.63 -13.49 3.00
C VAL A 252 1.95 -13.33 1.52
N TYR A 253 3.20 -13.44 1.11
CA TYR A 253 3.59 -13.35 -0.30
C TYR A 253 2.88 -14.38 -1.17
N GLN A 254 2.83 -15.64 -0.73
CA GLN A 254 2.09 -16.71 -1.42
C GLN A 254 0.59 -16.38 -1.52
N THR A 255 0.01 -15.85 -0.45
CA THR A 255 -1.38 -15.41 -0.42
C THR A 255 -1.64 -14.27 -1.40
N LEU A 256 -0.76 -13.26 -1.44
CA LEU A 256 -0.86 -12.14 -2.38
C LEU A 256 -0.72 -12.62 -3.82
N LYS A 257 0.24 -13.50 -4.10
CA LYS A 257 0.44 -14.11 -5.43
C LYS A 257 -0.80 -14.88 -5.89
N GLN A 258 -1.47 -15.60 -5.00
CA GLN A 258 -2.72 -16.29 -5.31
C GLN A 258 -3.85 -15.30 -5.64
N LEU A 259 -3.97 -14.21 -4.88
CA LEU A 259 -5.07 -13.26 -5.01
C LEU A 259 -4.89 -12.23 -6.13
N ALA A 260 -3.65 -11.92 -6.50
CA ALA A 260 -3.33 -10.86 -7.46
C ALA A 260 -4.09 -10.97 -8.81
N PRO A 261 -4.25 -12.15 -9.43
CA PRO A 261 -5.07 -12.31 -10.64
C PRO A 261 -6.54 -11.96 -10.43
N GLU A 262 -7.12 -12.25 -9.26
CA GLU A 262 -8.53 -11.93 -8.94
C GLU A 262 -8.78 -10.42 -8.89
N PHE A 263 -7.74 -9.64 -8.59
CA PHE A 263 -7.78 -8.17 -8.49
C PHE A 263 -7.08 -7.47 -9.67
N HIS A 264 -6.79 -8.19 -10.76
CA HIS A 264 -6.22 -7.67 -12.01
C HIS A 264 -4.93 -6.85 -11.82
N THR A 265 -4.10 -7.24 -10.84
CA THR A 265 -2.87 -6.53 -10.49
C THR A 265 -1.65 -7.44 -10.57
N THR A 266 -0.50 -6.86 -10.94
CA THR A 266 0.82 -7.48 -10.81
C THR A 266 1.70 -6.75 -9.81
N ALA A 267 1.16 -5.70 -9.18
CA ALA A 267 1.88 -4.81 -8.27
C ALA A 267 1.78 -5.33 -6.83
N TYR A 268 2.44 -6.45 -6.56
CA TYR A 268 2.56 -7.01 -5.22
C TYR A 268 3.98 -7.51 -4.95
N HIS A 269 4.42 -7.42 -3.70
CA HIS A 269 5.73 -7.89 -3.28
C HIS A 269 5.83 -8.07 -1.76
N ALA A 270 6.86 -8.77 -1.30
CA ALA A 270 7.22 -8.88 0.11
C ALA A 270 8.69 -8.48 0.35
N GLY A 271 9.03 -7.95 1.53
CA GLY A 271 10.34 -7.35 1.80
C GLY A 271 10.58 -6.06 1.01
N ILE A 272 9.59 -5.17 0.95
CA ILE A 272 9.66 -3.92 0.18
C ILE A 272 10.56 -2.92 0.90
N LYS A 273 11.66 -2.50 0.25
CA LYS A 273 12.68 -1.60 0.83
C LYS A 273 12.87 -0.33 -0.02
N PRO A 274 12.00 0.69 0.11
CA PRO A 274 12.13 1.92 -0.66
C PRO A 274 13.30 2.77 -0.17
N GLU A 275 14.01 3.39 -1.11
CA GLU A 275 15.14 4.28 -0.84
C GLU A 275 14.78 5.73 -1.22
N PRO A 276 15.01 6.73 -0.36
CA PRO A 276 14.73 8.12 -0.68
C PRO A 276 15.45 8.61 -1.94
N LEU A 277 14.72 9.28 -2.83
CA LEU A 277 15.29 9.99 -3.97
C LEU A 277 16.06 11.21 -3.48
N ARG A 278 17.38 11.06 -3.31
CA ARG A 278 18.27 12.08 -2.72
C ARG A 278 18.24 13.44 -3.44
N HIS A 279 17.93 13.45 -4.74
CA HIS A 279 17.82 14.68 -5.52
C HIS A 279 16.61 15.55 -5.14
N LEU A 280 15.57 14.97 -4.52
CA LEU A 280 14.37 15.71 -4.08
C LEU A 280 14.55 16.45 -2.73
N LYS A 281 15.67 16.23 -2.02
CA LYS A 281 16.01 16.89 -0.74
C LYS A 281 14.86 16.89 0.30
N ILE A 282 14.06 15.82 0.32
CA ILE A 282 12.96 15.66 1.29
C ILE A 282 13.57 15.39 2.68
N LYS A 283 13.61 16.41 3.54
CA LYS A 283 14.30 16.39 4.86
C LYS A 283 13.89 15.24 5.80
N ALA A 284 12.73 14.64 5.59
CA ALA A 284 12.18 13.58 6.45
C ALA A 284 12.23 12.18 5.81
N ALA A 285 12.64 12.04 4.55
CA ALA A 285 12.63 10.75 3.87
C ALA A 285 13.77 9.86 4.41
N ARG A 286 13.42 8.67 4.89
CA ARG A 286 14.35 7.68 5.43
C ARG A 286 14.10 6.34 4.76
N ASN A 287 15.12 5.49 4.74
CA ASN A 287 14.94 4.09 4.38
C ASN A 287 13.97 3.44 5.36
N PHE A 288 13.08 2.61 4.85
CA PHE A 288 12.18 1.80 5.67
C PHE A 288 11.87 0.48 4.95
N GLU A 289 11.24 -0.44 5.68
CA GLU A 289 10.85 -1.73 5.16
C GLU A 289 9.35 -1.97 5.40
N LEU A 290 8.66 -2.47 4.39
CA LEU A 290 7.30 -2.98 4.48
C LEU A 290 7.34 -4.48 4.17
N ASP A 291 6.89 -5.29 5.12
CA ASP A 291 6.96 -6.76 5.03
C ASP A 291 6.25 -7.28 3.78
N ALA A 292 5.10 -6.72 3.42
CA ALA A 292 4.50 -6.92 2.12
C ALA A 292 3.59 -5.78 1.67
N ALA A 293 3.30 -5.71 0.38
CA ALA A 293 2.22 -4.88 -0.13
C ALA A 293 1.61 -5.42 -1.42
N ILE A 294 0.39 -4.99 -1.70
CA ILE A 294 -0.31 -5.14 -2.99
C ILE A 294 -1.00 -3.83 -3.36
N VAL A 295 -1.02 -3.47 -4.64
CA VAL A 295 -1.77 -2.32 -5.17
C VAL A 295 -2.99 -2.83 -5.93
N ILE A 296 -4.18 -2.36 -5.56
CA ILE A 296 -5.44 -2.69 -6.23
C ILE A 296 -6.05 -1.39 -6.77
N GLY A 297 -6.18 -1.28 -8.09
CA GLY A 297 -6.42 0.00 -8.75
C GLY A 297 -5.24 0.96 -8.50
N TYR A 298 -5.48 1.99 -7.70
CA TYR A 298 -4.44 2.89 -7.20
C TYR A 298 -4.18 2.76 -5.69
N GLN A 299 -4.95 1.95 -4.96
CA GLN A 299 -4.87 1.89 -3.51
C GLN A 299 -3.82 0.87 -3.05
N LEU A 300 -2.89 1.32 -2.21
CA LEU A 300 -1.90 0.45 -1.56
C LEU A 300 -2.53 -0.27 -0.37
N TYR A 301 -2.29 -1.57 -0.27
CA TYR A 301 -2.50 -2.37 0.92
C TYR A 301 -1.13 -2.78 1.45
N GLY A 302 -0.64 -2.07 2.46
CA GLY A 302 0.56 -2.45 3.19
C GLY A 302 0.23 -3.53 4.22
N ILE A 303 1.05 -4.56 4.33
CA ILE A 303 0.83 -5.68 5.24
C ILE A 303 2.10 -5.87 6.06
N SER A 304 1.94 -5.92 7.38
CA SER A 304 3.02 -6.29 8.30
C SER A 304 2.76 -7.66 8.91
N CYS A 305 3.82 -8.39 9.23
CA CYS A 305 3.81 -9.73 9.77
C CYS A 305 4.50 -9.73 11.14
N ILE A 306 3.88 -10.34 12.14
CA ILE A 306 4.51 -10.57 13.45
C ILE A 306 4.04 -11.88 14.05
N VAL A 307 4.98 -12.78 14.36
CA VAL A 307 4.69 -14.04 15.04
C VAL A 307 4.56 -13.78 16.55
N SER A 308 3.43 -13.21 16.94
CA SER A 308 3.09 -12.88 18.34
C SER A 308 1.60 -13.08 18.61
N GLU A 309 1.29 -13.69 19.75
CA GLU A 309 -0.09 -13.82 20.26
C GLU A 309 -0.50 -12.70 21.23
N TYR A 310 0.45 -11.83 21.61
CA TYR A 310 0.21 -10.78 22.58
C TYR A 310 -0.32 -9.53 21.88
N ALA A 311 -1.58 -9.16 22.14
CA ALA A 311 -2.22 -7.99 21.54
C ALA A 311 -1.60 -6.65 21.99
N LYS A 312 -1.02 -6.59 23.20
CA LYS A 312 -0.41 -5.37 23.76
C LYS A 312 1.10 -5.36 23.52
N GLY A 313 1.70 -4.17 23.51
CA GLY A 313 3.15 -4.00 23.32
C GLY A 313 3.55 -4.06 21.85
N GLU A 314 4.39 -5.03 21.49
CA GLU A 314 5.04 -5.10 20.18
C GLU A 314 4.04 -5.19 19.02
N THR A 315 2.93 -5.90 19.15
CA THR A 315 1.90 -6.01 18.08
C THR A 315 1.33 -4.65 17.68
N LYS A 316 1.03 -3.77 18.65
CA LYS A 316 0.55 -2.42 18.36
C LYS A 316 1.63 -1.52 17.79
N LYS A 317 2.85 -1.66 18.30
CA LYS A 317 4.02 -0.92 17.82
C LYS A 317 4.32 -1.25 16.35
N HIS A 318 4.33 -2.54 16.00
CA HIS A 318 4.47 -3.00 14.62
C HIS A 318 3.36 -2.46 13.72
N LEU A 319 2.10 -2.49 14.18
CA LEU A 319 0.99 -1.93 13.41
C LEU A 319 1.11 -0.42 13.22
N PHE A 320 1.57 0.33 14.22
CA PHE A 320 1.78 1.77 14.10
C PHE A 320 2.91 2.09 13.11
N GLU A 321 4.01 1.35 13.19
CA GLU A 321 5.12 1.47 12.26
C GLU A 321 4.69 1.16 10.82
N ALA A 322 3.96 0.06 10.62
CA ALA A 322 3.39 -0.31 9.33
C ALA A 322 2.40 0.74 8.80
N PHE A 323 1.58 1.33 9.68
CA PHE A 323 0.67 2.42 9.35
C PHE A 323 1.38 3.64 8.78
N VAL A 324 2.43 4.09 9.46
CA VAL A 324 3.24 5.23 9.00
C VAL A 324 3.91 4.90 7.67
N ARG A 325 4.51 3.71 7.54
CA ARG A 325 5.25 3.30 6.33
C ARG A 325 4.35 3.09 5.12
N ALA A 326 3.18 2.48 5.30
CA ALA A 326 2.21 2.31 4.23
C ALA A 326 1.72 3.66 3.72
N ARG A 327 1.49 4.65 4.60
CA ARG A 327 1.12 6.02 4.18
C ARG A 327 2.25 6.78 3.51
N GLN A 328 3.51 6.53 3.91
CA GLN A 328 4.67 7.10 3.22
C GLN A 328 4.76 6.64 1.77
N LEU A 329 4.31 5.42 1.46
CA LEU A 329 4.37 4.85 0.11
C LEU A 329 3.08 5.02 -0.69
N GLY A 330 1.92 4.86 -0.06
CA GLY A 330 0.60 4.83 -0.71
C GLY A 330 -0.29 6.05 -0.44
N GLY A 331 0.22 7.03 0.30
CA GLY A 331 -0.52 8.23 0.68
C GLY A 331 -1.61 7.96 1.72
N ASP A 332 -2.49 8.95 1.90
CA ASP A 332 -3.52 8.93 2.95
C ASP A 332 -4.60 7.84 2.78
N GLU A 333 -4.69 7.29 1.57
CA GLU A 333 -5.65 6.24 1.22
C GLU A 333 -5.06 4.84 1.35
N ALA A 334 -3.80 4.70 1.77
CA ALA A 334 -3.21 3.40 2.05
C ALA A 334 -4.00 2.67 3.13
N ARG A 335 -4.19 1.35 2.93
CA ARG A 335 -4.81 0.43 3.88
C ARG A 335 -3.75 -0.46 4.50
N ILE A 336 -3.95 -0.83 5.75
CA ILE A 336 -2.95 -1.56 6.53
C ILE A 336 -3.51 -2.86 7.11
N GLY A 337 -2.80 -3.94 6.80
CA GLY A 337 -3.02 -5.27 7.32
C GLY A 337 -1.95 -5.62 8.35
N LEU A 338 -2.32 -6.30 9.43
CA LEU A 338 -1.38 -6.98 10.32
C LEU A 338 -1.71 -8.45 10.34
N VAL A 339 -0.76 -9.32 9.99
CA VAL A 339 -0.88 -10.78 10.15
C VAL A 339 -0.13 -11.18 11.41
N CYS A 340 -0.82 -11.82 12.34
CA CYS A 340 -0.26 -12.23 13.63
C CYS A 340 -1.00 -13.42 14.27
N CYS A 341 -0.61 -13.79 15.49
CA CYS A 341 -1.16 -14.95 16.20
C CYS A 341 -2.11 -14.56 17.35
N VAL A 342 -2.62 -13.32 17.36
CA VAL A 342 -3.56 -12.88 18.40
C VAL A 342 -4.89 -13.63 18.28
N GLU A 343 -5.49 -13.97 19.43
CA GLU A 343 -6.74 -14.75 19.46
C GLU A 343 -7.95 -13.93 18.99
N ASN A 344 -8.03 -12.66 19.40
CA ASN A 344 -9.15 -11.76 19.09
C ASN A 344 -8.67 -10.56 18.24
N PRO A 345 -8.45 -10.75 16.93
CA PRO A 345 -7.99 -9.67 16.04
C PRO A 345 -9.01 -8.54 15.89
N GLN A 346 -10.30 -8.81 16.05
CA GLN A 346 -11.37 -7.81 15.96
C GLN A 346 -11.31 -6.80 17.10
N ALA A 347 -10.98 -7.24 18.32
CA ALA A 347 -10.77 -6.34 19.45
C ALA A 347 -9.60 -5.38 19.18
N VAL A 348 -8.47 -5.90 18.67
CA VAL A 348 -7.29 -5.08 18.32
C VAL A 348 -7.63 -4.08 17.20
N THR A 349 -8.32 -4.53 16.16
CA THR A 349 -8.76 -3.67 15.06
C THR A 349 -9.65 -2.53 15.58
N SER A 350 -10.67 -2.87 16.39
CA SER A 350 -11.65 -1.89 16.89
C SER A 350 -11.05 -0.87 17.85
N GLU A 351 -10.07 -1.29 18.64
CA GLU A 351 -9.32 -0.39 19.52
C GLU A 351 -8.51 0.61 18.71
N ILE A 352 -7.74 0.13 17.72
CA ILE A 352 -6.86 0.98 16.92
C ILE A 352 -7.64 1.94 16.01
N GLU A 353 -8.71 1.47 15.37
CA GLU A 353 -9.56 2.35 14.56
C GLU A 353 -10.19 3.48 15.38
N ARG A 354 -10.54 3.20 16.64
CA ARG A 354 -11.07 4.20 17.57
C ARG A 354 -9.99 5.19 17.98
N ASP A 355 -8.82 4.70 18.36
CA ASP A 355 -7.73 5.51 18.88
C ASP A 355 -7.09 6.40 17.79
N TRP A 356 -7.05 5.92 16.54
CA TRP A 356 -6.35 6.61 15.44
C TRP A 356 -7.31 7.28 14.44
N HIS A 357 -8.62 7.12 14.62
CA HIS A 357 -9.66 7.63 13.70
C HIS A 357 -9.51 7.13 12.25
N THR A 358 -9.09 5.88 12.08
CA THR A 358 -8.77 5.24 10.78
C THR A 358 -9.83 4.21 10.37
N SER A 359 -11.10 4.50 10.60
CA SER A 359 -12.19 3.54 10.35
C SER A 359 -12.16 3.00 8.91
N GLY A 360 -12.07 1.68 8.77
CA GLY A 360 -12.04 0.96 7.50
C GLY A 360 -10.67 0.86 6.82
N GLN A 361 -9.63 1.52 7.36
CA GLN A 361 -8.27 1.47 6.78
C GLN A 361 -7.41 0.36 7.39
N ILE A 362 -7.74 -0.14 8.57
CA ILE A 362 -6.91 -1.10 9.31
C ILE A 362 -7.62 -2.46 9.41
N ARG A 363 -6.86 -3.54 9.25
CA ARG A 363 -7.34 -4.91 9.48
C ARG A 363 -6.28 -5.75 10.17
N VAL A 364 -6.62 -6.35 11.30
CA VAL A 364 -5.80 -7.40 11.91
C VAL A 364 -6.33 -8.77 11.46
N PHE A 365 -5.42 -9.64 11.02
CA PHE A 365 -5.61 -11.05 10.73
C PHE A 365 -4.92 -11.85 11.82
N GLY A 366 -5.72 -12.44 12.70
CA GLY A 366 -5.22 -13.15 13.88
C GLY A 366 -5.16 -14.65 13.68
N ARG A 367 -4.99 -15.37 14.78
CA ARG A 367 -4.99 -16.85 14.82
C ARG A 367 -6.18 -17.49 14.09
N PRO A 368 -7.44 -17.01 14.24
CA PRO A 368 -8.58 -17.61 13.54
C PRO A 368 -8.54 -17.43 12.02
N ASP A 369 -7.81 -16.44 11.54
CA ASP A 369 -7.71 -16.11 10.11
C ASP A 369 -6.60 -16.91 9.41
N LEU A 370 -5.54 -17.33 10.12
CA LEU A 370 -4.34 -17.95 9.53
C LEU A 370 -4.64 -19.12 8.57
N PRO A 371 -5.45 -20.14 8.92
CA PRO A 371 -5.74 -21.26 8.01
C PRO A 371 -6.53 -20.85 6.75
N ASN A 372 -7.20 -19.70 6.78
CA ASN A 372 -8.05 -19.20 5.71
C ASN A 372 -7.62 -17.79 5.27
N LEU A 373 -6.32 -17.47 5.38
CA LEU A 373 -5.81 -16.11 5.23
C LEU A 373 -6.18 -15.51 3.86
N ALA A 374 -6.08 -16.29 2.79
CA ALA A 374 -6.48 -15.88 1.44
C ALA A 374 -7.94 -15.42 1.38
N ASN A 375 -8.86 -16.12 2.05
CA ASN A 375 -10.27 -15.74 2.07
C ASN A 375 -10.51 -14.48 2.93
N ALA A 376 -9.82 -14.35 4.05
CA ALA A 376 -9.91 -13.17 4.90
C ALA A 376 -9.38 -11.92 4.15
N MET A 377 -8.22 -12.03 3.50
CA MET A 377 -7.63 -10.95 2.69
C MET A 377 -8.51 -10.61 1.48
N ARG A 378 -9.03 -11.62 0.75
CA ARG A 378 -9.98 -11.40 -0.35
C ARG A 378 -11.18 -10.57 0.07
N LYS A 379 -11.80 -10.89 1.22
CA LYS A 379 -12.93 -10.12 1.76
C LYS A 379 -12.53 -8.69 2.11
N TRP A 380 -11.34 -8.49 2.68
CA TRP A 380 -10.83 -7.17 3.02
C TRP A 380 -10.57 -6.31 1.78
N PHE A 381 -9.89 -6.87 0.77
CA PHE A 381 -9.62 -6.21 -0.51
C PHE A 381 -10.92 -5.86 -1.26
N ALA A 382 -11.92 -6.76 -1.25
CA ALA A 382 -13.21 -6.49 -1.87
C ALA A 382 -14.07 -5.48 -1.08
N GLY A 383 -13.96 -5.47 0.25
CA GLY A 383 -14.67 -4.55 1.14
C GLY A 383 -14.27 -3.09 0.98
N ALA A 384 -13.14 -2.83 0.31
CA ALA A 384 -12.74 -1.48 -0.06
C ALA A 384 -13.58 -0.84 -1.16
N ASN A 385 -14.41 -1.62 -1.85
CA ASN A 385 -15.25 -1.16 -2.96
C ASN A 385 -16.74 -1.06 -2.61
N ARG A 386 -17.12 -1.16 -1.33
CA ARG A 386 -18.54 -1.17 -0.88
C ARG A 386 -18.96 0.11 -0.18
#